data_AF-A0A950MAE3-F1
#
_entry.id   AF-A0A950MAE3-F1
#
_cell.length_a   1.000
_cell.length_b   1.000
_cell.length_c   1.000
_cell.angle_alpha   90.00
_cell.angle_beta   90.00
_cell.angle_gamma   90.00
#
_symmetry.space_group_name_H-M   'P 1'
#
loop_
_entity.id
_entity.type
_entity.pdbx_description
1 polymer ?
#
loop_
_entity_poly.entity_id
_entity_poly.type
_entity_poly.pdbx_seq_one_letter_code
_entity_poly.pdbx_strand_id
1 'polypeptide(L)' 'DTCAKIGKAPQKAASGRLMLRIRPEVHAAVSVAAQAAGQSINQWADDVLSQAAHA' A
#
# COMPACT_ATOMS: atom_id res chain seq x y z
N ASP A 1 24.47 5.25 -4.04
CA ASP A 1 25.86 5.29 -3.51
C ASP A 1 26.09 6.06 -2.21
N THR A 2 25.07 6.29 -1.37
CA THR A 2 25.22 7.11 -0.14
C THR A 2 25.47 6.27 1.13
N CYS A 3 24.83 5.10 1.28
CA CYS A 3 24.89 4.30 2.51
C CYS A 3 26.28 3.68 2.78
N ALA A 4 27.00 3.27 1.72
CA ALA A 4 28.33 2.68 1.83
C ALA A 4 29.39 3.65 2.36
N LYS A 5 29.23 4.97 2.12
CA LYS A 5 30.18 6.01 2.53
C LYS A 5 30.10 6.38 4.02
N ILE A 6 29.01 6.02 4.70
CA ILE A 6 28.74 6.33 6.11
C ILE A 6 28.71 5.09 7.01
N GLY A 7 29.16 3.93 6.50
CA GLY A 7 29.23 2.68 7.27
C GLY A 7 27.86 2.17 7.77
N LYS A 8 26.76 2.68 7.20
CA LYS A 8 25.40 2.27 7.58
C LYS A 8 24.90 1.23 6.57
N ALA A 9 24.41 0.11 7.08
CA ALA A 9 23.70 -0.86 6.25
C ALA A 9 22.50 -0.15 5.60
N PRO A 10 22.26 -0.33 4.29
CA PRO A 10 21.07 0.20 3.65
C PRO A 10 19.84 -0.33 4.37
N GLN A 11 18.88 0.55 4.67
CA GLN A 11 17.61 0.10 5.22
C GLN A 11 16.97 -0.86 4.23
N LYS A 12 16.60 -2.04 4.73
CA LYS A 12 15.88 -3.02 3.93
C LYS A 12 14.53 -2.42 3.56
N ALA A 13 14.16 -2.52 2.28
CA ALA A 13 12.86 -2.08 1.80
C ALA A 13 11.73 -2.78 2.57
N ALA A 14 10.63 -2.06 2.81
CA ALA A 14 9.42 -2.64 3.37
C ALA A 14 8.93 -3.79 2.46
N SER A 15 8.35 -4.83 3.05
CA SER A 15 7.97 -6.05 2.32
C SER A 15 6.78 -5.90 1.37
N GLY A 16 6.05 -4.78 1.46
CA GLY A 16 4.81 -4.54 0.72
C GLY A 16 3.61 -5.39 1.18
N ARG A 17 3.78 -6.30 2.15
CA ARG A 17 2.68 -7.14 2.64
C ARG A 17 1.92 -6.42 3.75
N LEU A 18 0.62 -6.23 3.54
CA LEU A 18 -0.24 -5.52 4.47
C LEU A 18 -1.44 -6.41 4.85
N MET A 19 -1.38 -7.05 6.02
CA MET A 19 -2.47 -7.87 6.56
C MET A 19 -3.34 -7.03 7.48
N LEU A 20 -4.52 -6.61 7.00
CA LEU A 20 -5.44 -5.77 7.77
C LEU A 20 -6.75 -6.48 8.05
N ARG A 21 -7.27 -6.26 9.26
CA ARG A 21 -8.67 -6.55 9.58
C ARG A 21 -9.46 -5.26 9.45
N ILE A 22 -10.37 -5.21 8.49
CA ILE A 22 -11.28 -4.09 8.28
C ILE A 22 -12.72 -4.52 8.52
N ARG A 23 -13.61 -3.55 8.77
CA ARG A 23 -15.03 -3.83 8.97
C ARG A 23 -15.65 -4.40 7.68
N PRO A 24 -16.59 -5.37 7.74
CA PRO A 24 -17.17 -6.00 6.55
C PRO A 24 -17.78 -5.01 5.56
N GLU A 25 -18.43 -3.95 6.05
CA GLU A 25 -19.04 -2.91 5.22
C GLU A 25 -17.99 -2.11 4.43
N VAL A 26 -16.80 -1.91 5.00
CA VAL A 26 -15.68 -1.26 4.32
C VAL A 26 -15.10 -2.20 3.26
N HIS A 27 -14.94 -3.48 3.58
CA HIS A 27 -14.46 -4.48 2.61
C HIS A 27 -15.38 -4.58 1.38
N ALA A 28 -16.70 -4.55 1.59
CA ALA A 28 -17.69 -4.55 0.52
C ALA A 28 -17.57 -3.27 -0.35
N ALA A 29 -17.48 -2.10 0.28
CA ALA A 29 -17.32 -0.83 -0.43
C ALA A 29 -16.02 -0.79 -1.27
N VAL A 30 -14.92 -1.29 -0.72
CA VAL A 30 -13.63 -1.40 -1.43
C VAL A 30 -13.75 -2.29 -2.66
N SER A 31 -14.43 -3.44 -2.53
CA SER A 31 -14.63 -4.38 -3.65
C SER A 31 -15.38 -3.72 -4.81
N VAL A 32 -16.43 -2.96 -4.50
CA VAL A 32 -17.22 -2.21 -5.50
C VAL A 32 -16.39 -1.10 -6.14
N ALA A 33 -15.67 -0.32 -5.34
CA ALA A 33 -14.85 0.79 -5.83
C ALA A 33 -13.72 0.30 -6.76
N ALA A 34 -13.02 -0.77 -6.38
CA ALA A 34 -11.98 -1.38 -7.19
C ALA A 34 -12.54 -1.91 -8.53
N GLN A 35 -13.69 -2.57 -8.50
CA GLN A 35 -14.35 -3.05 -9.72
C GLN A 35 -14.76 -1.90 -10.64
N ALA A 36 -15.35 -0.83 -10.10
CA ALA A 36 -15.73 0.35 -10.87
C ALA A 36 -14.52 1.06 -11.50
N ALA A 37 -13.36 1.02 -10.84
CA ALA A 37 -12.09 1.53 -11.36
C ALA A 37 -11.38 0.59 -12.35
N GLY A 38 -11.90 -0.63 -12.56
CA GLY A 38 -11.23 -1.64 -13.39
C GLY A 38 -9.93 -2.18 -12.79
N GLN A 39 -9.79 -2.12 -11.46
CA GLN A 39 -8.58 -2.48 -10.73
C GLN A 39 -8.80 -3.71 -9.85
N SER A 40 -7.71 -4.39 -9.49
CA SER A 40 -7.73 -5.33 -8.37
C SER A 40 -7.85 -4.56 -7.05
N ILE A 41 -8.39 -5.20 -6.00
CA ILE A 41 -8.46 -4.61 -4.66
C ILE A 41 -7.07 -4.18 -4.16
N ASN A 42 -6.02 -4.97 -4.44
CA ASN A 42 -4.67 -4.64 -4.02
C ASN A 42 -4.15 -3.37 -4.71
N GLN A 43 -4.39 -3.22 -6.02
CA GLN A 43 -3.96 -2.02 -6.74
C GLN A 43 -4.75 -0.79 -6.29
N TRP A 44 -6.06 -0.93 -6.15
CA TRP A 44 -6.91 0.16 -5.66
C TRP A 44 -6.49 0.62 -4.26
N ALA A 45 -6.18 -0.33 -3.37
CA ALA A 45 -5.70 -0.03 -2.03
C ALA A 45 -4.32 0.64 -2.05
N ASP A 46 -3.39 0.19 -2.90
CA ASP A 46 -2.06 0.80 -3.06
C ASP A 46 -2.18 2.28 -3.50
N ASP A 47 -3.02 2.56 -4.51
CA ASP A 47 -3.23 3.92 -5.02
C ASP A 47 -3.80 4.85 -3.92
N VAL A 48 -4.85 4.40 -3.21
CA VAL A 48 -5.49 5.18 -2.13
C VAL A 48 -4.54 5.38 -0.95
N LEU A 49 -3.82 4.35 -0.53
CA LEU A 49 -2.86 4.46 0.58
C LEU A 49 -1.66 5.34 0.20
N SER A 50 -1.18 5.23 -1.04
CA SER A 50 -0.11 6.09 -1.56
C SER A 50 -0.54 7.55 -1.57
N GLN A 51 -1.75 7.85 -2.06
CA GLN A 51 -2.31 9.19 -2.01
C GLN A 51 -2.43 9.70 -0.57
N ALA A 52 -2.99 8.90 0.34
CA ALA A 52 -3.17 9.30 1.74
C ALA A 52 -1.85 9.48 2.51
N ALA A 53 -0.80 8.72 2.16
CA ALA A 53 0.50 8.79 2.83
C ALA A 53 1.39 9.95 2.35
N HIS A 54 1.15 10.45 1.13
CA HIS A 54 1.95 11.52 0.51
C HIS A 54 1.17 12.82 0.29
N ALA A 55 -0.07 12.91 0.79
CA ALA A 55 -0.88 14.12 0.79
C ALA A 55 -0.39 15.19 1.78
#